data_AF-A0A952A7B5-F1
#
_entry.id   AF-A0A952A7B5-F1
#
_cell.length_a   1.000
_cell.length_b   1.000
_cell.length_c   1.000
_cell.angle_alpha   90.00
_cell.angle_beta   90.00
_cell.angle_gamma   90.00
#
_symmetry.space_group_name_H-M   'P 1'
#
loop_
_entity.id
_entity.type
_entity.pdbx_description
1 polymer ?
#
loop_
_entity_poly.entity_id
_entity_poly.type
_entity_poly.pdbx_seq_one_letter_code
_entity_poly.pdbx_strand_id
1 'polypeptide(L)' 'GSAGKIGKSGFVSPIRDFYLTNPIARASAVMAECSALAKGRMTQAAE' A
#
# COMPACT_ATOMS: atom_id res chain seq x y z
N GLY A 1 31.71 -13.06 11.80
CA GLY A 1 31.05 -11.84 11.30
C GLY A 1 30.31 -11.18 12.44
N SER A 2 30.27 -9.85 12.49
CA SER A 2 29.58 -9.05 13.52
C SER A 2 28.09 -8.86 13.19
N ALA A 3 27.25 -8.75 14.22
CA ALA A 3 25.80 -8.52 14.05
C ALA A 3 25.50 -7.09 13.56
N GLY A 4 24.55 -6.96 12.61
CA GLY A 4 24.07 -5.67 12.11
C GLY A 4 23.06 -5.00 13.07
N LYS A 5 23.02 -3.66 13.09
CA LYS A 5 22.05 -2.90 13.89
C LYS A 5 20.63 -3.05 13.31
N ILE A 6 19.69 -3.45 14.16
CA ILE A 6 18.25 -3.49 13.85
C ILE A 6 17.64 -2.12 14.19
N GLY A 7 16.84 -1.57 13.28
CA GLY A 7 16.11 -0.32 13.51
C GLY A 7 14.97 -0.50 14.52
N LYS A 8 14.54 0.59 15.17
CA LYS A 8 13.44 0.57 16.16
C LYS A 8 12.04 0.50 15.52
N SER A 9 11.92 0.65 14.21
CA SER A 9 10.64 0.61 13.50
C SER A 9 10.13 -0.82 13.38
N GLY A 10 8.82 -1.00 13.53
CA GLY A 10 8.16 -2.26 13.17
C GLY A 10 8.25 -2.56 11.67
N PHE A 11 7.96 -3.80 11.30
CA PHE A 11 7.83 -4.18 9.89
C PHE A 11 6.59 -3.53 9.29
N VAL A 12 6.74 -2.94 8.11
CA VAL A 12 5.64 -2.33 7.35
C VAL A 12 5.59 -2.95 5.95
N SER A 13 4.39 -3.01 5.37
CA SER A 13 4.24 -3.43 3.98
C SER A 13 4.97 -2.45 3.06
N PRO A 14 5.80 -2.94 2.12
CA PRO A 14 6.40 -2.09 1.10
C PRO A 14 5.37 -1.62 0.05
N ILE A 15 4.22 -2.31 -0.05
CA ILE A 15 3.14 -1.98 -0.97
C ILE A 15 2.13 -1.10 -0.24
N ARG A 16 2.09 0.17 -0.63
CA ARG A 16 1.17 1.18 -0.06
C ARG A 16 -0.22 1.14 -0.70
N ASP A 17 -0.28 0.80 -1.98
CA ASP A 17 -1.52 0.72 -2.75
C ASP A 17 -1.42 -0.46 -3.72
N PHE A 18 -2.20 -1.49 -3.46
CA PHE A 18 -2.21 -2.71 -4.26
C PHE A 18 -2.65 -2.46 -5.71
N TYR A 19 -3.55 -1.49 -5.92
CA TYR A 19 -4.09 -1.18 -7.24
C TYR A 19 -3.14 -0.30 -8.07
N LEU A 20 -2.08 0.26 -7.47
CA LEU A 20 -1.14 1.17 -8.13
C LEU A 20 0.33 0.72 -8.00
N THR A 21 0.57 -0.59 -8.05
CA THR A 21 1.90 -1.21 -7.79
C THR A 21 2.93 -1.00 -8.89
N ASN A 22 2.50 -0.85 -10.14
CA ASN A 22 3.38 -0.79 -11.31
C ASN A 22 2.90 0.30 -12.30
N PRO A 23 3.71 0.69 -13.30
CA PRO A 23 3.37 1.76 -14.23
C PRO A 23 2.09 1.53 -15.03
N ILE A 24 1.82 0.28 -15.45
CA ILE A 24 0.62 -0.08 -16.22
C ILE A 24 -0.63 0.12 -15.34
N ALA A 25 -0.59 -0.39 -14.11
CA ALA A 25 -1.69 -0.22 -13.16
C ALA A 25 -1.92 1.26 -12.81
N ARG A 26 -0.85 2.05 -12.69
CA ARG A 26 -0.95 3.49 -12.39
C ARG A 26 -1.54 4.30 -13.54
N ALA A 27 -1.32 3.89 -14.78
CA ALA A 27 -1.93 4.52 -15.95
C ALA A 27 -3.39 4.10 -16.18
N SER A 28 -3.89 3.06 -15.51
CA SER A 28 -5.24 2.54 -15.69
C SER A 28 -6.26 3.34 -14.88
N ALA A 29 -7.26 3.91 -15.57
CA ALA A 29 -8.40 4.59 -14.93
C ALA A 29 -9.22 3.64 -14.03
N VAL A 30 -9.42 2.40 -14.48
CA VAL A 30 -10.15 1.37 -13.71
C VAL A 30 -9.45 1.06 -12.40
N MET A 31 -8.12 1.00 -12.40
CA MET A 31 -7.35 0.78 -11.17
C MET A 31 -7.40 1.98 -10.23
N ALA A 32 -7.48 3.21 -10.75
CA ALA A 32 -7.68 4.40 -9.94
C ALA A 32 -9.04 4.37 -9.22
N GLU A 33 -10.11 3.97 -9.92
CA GLU A 33 -11.45 3.78 -9.32
C GLU A 33 -11.43 2.69 -8.24
N CYS A 34 -10.79 1.54 -8.52
CA CYS A 34 -10.65 0.46 -7.55
C CYS A 34 -9.88 0.90 -6.28
N SER A 35 -8.81 1.68 -6.46
CA SER A 35 -8.04 2.27 -5.35
C SER A 35 -8.91 3.19 -4.49
N ALA A 36 -9.73 4.04 -5.11
CA ALA A 36 -10.64 4.93 -4.40
C ALA A 36 -11.69 4.14 -3.58
N LEU A 37 -12.31 3.11 -4.18
CA LEU A 37 -13.24 2.23 -3.48
C LEU A 37 -12.58 1.46 -2.34
N ALA A 38 -11.35 0.98 -2.53
CA ALA A 38 -10.61 0.29 -1.47
C ALA A 38 -10.32 1.22 -0.28
N LYS A 39 -9.89 2.45 -0.54
CA LYS A 39 -9.68 3.47 0.51
C LYS A 39 -10.97 3.81 1.25
N GLY A 40 -12.08 3.97 0.53
CA GLY A 40 -13.40 4.21 1.13
C GLY A 40 -13.97 3.03 1.93
N ARG A 41 -13.57 1.79 1.62
CA ARG A 41 -13.87 0.62 2.46
C ARG A 41 -13.03 0.58 3.74
N MET A 42 -11.78 1.02 3.67
CA MET A 42 -10.94 1.14 4.88
C MET A 42 -11.45 2.20 5.84
N THR A 43 -12.01 3.31 5.35
CA THR A 43 -12.60 4.35 6.21
C THR A 43 -13.88 3.88 6.89
N GLN A 44 -14.75 3.13 6.20
CA GLN A 44 -15.99 2.59 6.79
C GLN A 44 -15.75 1.50 7.84
N ALA A 45 -14.65 0.74 7.74
CA ALA A 45 -14.29 -0.25 8.75
C ALA A 45 -13.69 0.37 10.04
N ALA A 46 -13.47 1.69 10.05
CA ALA A 46 -12.87 2.41 11.16
C ALA A 46 -13.87 3.34 11.90
N GLU A 47 -15.13 3.40 11.47
CA GLU A 47 -16.24 4.05 12.20
C GLU A 47 -16.93 3.10 13.19
#